data_AF-A0A3M1XGX8-F1
#
_entry.id   AF-A0A3M1XGX8-F1
#
_cell.length_a   1.000
_cell.length_b   1.000
_cell.length_c   1.000
_cell.angle_alpha   90.00
_cell.angle_beta   90.00
_cell.angle_gamma   90.00
#
_symmetry.space_group_name_H-M   'P 1'
#
loop_
_entity.id
_entity.type
_entity.pdbx_description
1 polymer ?
#
loop_
_entity_poly.entity_id
_entity_poly.type
_entity_poly.pdbx_seq_one_letter_code
_entity_poly.pdbx_strand_id
1 'polypeptide(L)'
;EQPQPFNINVPNLINNFKIGYRDFGAVWSQIIAPENFKVIEELLKKDEDQFVFPVEVWAKILYDLAVAFHYWKRNRQTLVNLMTPLYFARIASFVNRTRDMSNEEAEEVVEEQAQIFEDLKPYLLERWDQQPAWLDKEL
;
A
#
# COMPACT_ATOMS: atom_id res chain seq x y z
N GLU A 1 2.99 -25.88 4.48
CA GLU A 1 2.70 -25.82 5.94
C GLU A 1 1.38 -25.09 6.12
N GLN A 2 0.60 -25.38 7.17
CA GLN A 2 -0.62 -24.60 7.45
C GLN A 2 -0.27 -23.41 8.37
N PRO A 3 -0.75 -22.20 8.08
CA PRO A 3 -0.50 -21.04 8.92
C PRO A 3 -1.17 -21.19 10.29
N GLN A 4 -0.47 -20.83 11.37
CA GLN A 4 -1.05 -20.84 12.71
C GLN A 4 -2.05 -19.68 12.86
N PRO A 5 -3.22 -19.92 13.49
CA PRO A 5 -4.19 -18.86 13.70
C PRO A 5 -3.68 -17.87 14.75
N PHE A 6 -3.77 -16.58 14.45
CA PHE A 6 -3.55 -15.50 15.40
C PHE A 6 -4.63 -14.44 15.24
N ASN A 7 -4.95 -13.75 16.34
CA ASN A 7 -6.04 -12.78 16.33
C ASN A 7 -5.54 -11.44 15.77
N ILE A 8 -6.13 -10.97 14.67
CA ILE A 8 -5.83 -9.68 14.06
C ILE A 8 -6.87 -8.65 14.50
N ASN A 9 -6.42 -7.52 15.05
CA ASN A 9 -7.29 -6.39 15.38
C ASN A 9 -7.42 -5.46 14.17
N VAL A 10 -8.39 -5.73 13.29
CA VAL A 10 -8.67 -4.93 12.08
C VAL A 10 -9.00 -3.46 12.41
N PRO A 11 -9.84 -3.12 13.41
CA PRO A 11 -10.05 -1.73 13.81
C PRO A 11 -8.75 -0.96 14.11
N ASN A 12 -7.82 -1.61 14.81
CA ASN A 12 -6.54 -0.99 15.15
C ASN A 12 -5.65 -0.78 13.92
N LEU A 13 -5.66 -1.72 12.95
CA LEU A 13 -4.94 -1.55 11.67
C LEU A 13 -5.48 -0.36 10.88
N ILE A 14 -6.81 -0.23 10.77
CA ILE A 14 -7.46 0.90 10.10
C ILE A 14 -7.15 2.22 10.82
N ASN A 15 -7.16 2.22 12.16
CA ASN A 15 -6.81 3.41 12.94
C ASN A 15 -5.35 3.82 12.73
N ASN A 16 -4.40 2.88 12.73
CA ASN A 16 -3.00 3.17 12.45
C ASN A 16 -2.77 3.69 11.02
N PHE A 17 -3.53 3.18 10.05
CA PHE A 17 -3.56 3.75 8.70
C PHE A 17 -4.04 5.21 8.71
N LYS A 18 -5.15 5.51 9.39
CA LYS A 18 -5.70 6.88 9.50
C LYS A 18 -4.73 7.84 10.19
N ILE A 19 -4.04 7.39 11.24
CA ILE A 19 -2.96 8.17 11.89
C ILE A 19 -1.82 8.42 10.90
N GLY A 20 -1.37 7.38 10.20
CA GLY A 20 -0.32 7.50 9.18
C GLY A 20 -0.65 8.46 8.05
N TYR A 21 -1.91 8.49 7.57
CA TYR A 21 -2.34 9.50 6.60
C TYR A 21 -2.20 10.92 7.14
N ARG A 22 -2.52 11.13 8.41
CA ARG A 22 -2.41 12.42 9.05
C ARG A 22 -0.96 12.90 9.18
N ASP A 23 -0.04 11.96 9.41
CA ASP A 23 1.38 12.25 9.60
C ASP A 23 2.15 12.34 8.27
N PHE A 24 1.74 11.57 7.26
CA PHE A 24 2.50 11.37 6.02
C PHE A 24 1.76 11.75 4.73
N GLY A 25 0.47 12.12 4.81
CA GLY A 25 -0.37 12.37 3.63
C GLY A 25 0.19 13.45 2.70
N ALA A 26 0.85 14.48 3.26
CA ALA A 26 1.50 15.53 2.47
C ALA A 26 2.74 15.04 1.68
N VAL A 27 3.44 14.02 2.19
CA VAL A 27 4.57 13.40 1.48
C VAL A 27 4.05 12.38 0.47
N TRP A 28 3.06 11.57 0.86
CA TRP A 28 2.39 10.63 -0.03
C TRP A 28 1.79 11.30 -1.26
N SER A 29 1.12 12.45 -1.12
CA SER A 29 0.52 13.17 -2.25
C SER A 29 1.53 13.69 -3.27
N GLN A 30 2.80 13.81 -2.88
CA GLN A 30 3.89 14.22 -3.77
C GLN A 30 4.52 13.02 -4.49
N ILE A 31 4.70 11.90 -3.78
CA ILE A 31 5.38 10.70 -4.29
C ILE A 31 4.43 9.84 -5.13
N ILE A 32 3.21 9.62 -4.64
CA ILE A 32 2.23 8.70 -5.19
C ILE A 32 1.49 9.36 -6.36
N ALA A 33 1.22 8.59 -7.42
CA ALA A 33 0.40 9.05 -8.54
C ALA A 33 -0.93 9.67 -8.04
N PRO A 34 -1.36 10.84 -8.57
CA PRO A 34 -2.59 11.49 -8.11
C PRO A 34 -3.83 10.59 -8.15
N GLU A 35 -3.95 9.74 -9.17
CA GLU A 35 -5.05 8.77 -9.31
C GLU A 35 -5.03 7.67 -8.25
N ASN A 36 -3.84 7.21 -7.84
CA ASN A 36 -3.69 6.21 -6.78
C ASN A 36 -3.85 6.85 -5.39
N PHE A 37 -3.39 8.09 -5.21
CA PHE A 37 -3.54 8.82 -3.95
C PHE A 37 -5.01 9.10 -3.63
N LYS A 38 -5.85 9.40 -4.63
CA LYS A 38 -7.31 9.52 -4.43
C LYS A 38 -7.93 8.28 -3.81
N VAL A 39 -7.43 7.09 -4.12
CA VAL A 39 -7.92 5.83 -3.52
C VAL A 39 -7.59 5.77 -2.03
N ILE A 40 -6.42 6.28 -1.61
CA ILE A 40 -6.08 6.44 -0.19
C ILE A 40 -7.10 7.39 0.48
N GLU A 41 -7.42 8.52 -0.14
CA GLU A 41 -8.38 9.47 0.40
C GLU A 41 -9.80 8.88 0.51
N GLU A 42 -10.22 8.07 -0.47
CA GLU A 42 -11.50 7.35 -0.41
C GLU A 42 -11.52 6.25 0.66
N LEU A 43 -10.40 5.55 0.87
CA LEU A 43 -10.27 4.55 1.94
C LEU A 43 -10.47 5.13 3.33
N LEU A 44 -10.06 6.38 3.58
CA LEU A 44 -10.25 7.04 4.88
C LEU A 44 -11.72 7.16 5.28
N LYS A 45 -12.62 7.20 4.29
CA LYS A 45 -14.07 7.37 4.46
C LYS A 45 -14.79 6.03 4.63
N LYS A 46 -14.10 4.90 4.52
CA LYS A 46 -14.70 3.57 4.65
C LYS A 46 -14.77 3.13 6.11
N ASP A 47 -15.87 2.45 6.42
CA ASP A 47 -16.03 1.67 7.64
C ASP A 47 -15.33 0.31 7.49
N GLU A 48 -15.19 -0.42 8.59
CA GLU A 48 -14.39 -1.65 8.64
C GLU A 48 -14.81 -2.68 7.59
N ASP A 49 -16.10 -2.95 7.45
CA ASP A 49 -16.66 -3.94 6.53
C ASP A 49 -16.48 -3.55 5.06
N GLN A 50 -16.47 -2.26 4.77
CA GLN A 50 -16.27 -1.70 3.43
C GLN A 50 -14.81 -1.33 3.14
N PHE A 51 -13.89 -1.60 4.07
CA PHE A 51 -12.48 -1.27 3.93
C PHE A 51 -11.79 -2.24 2.97
N VAL A 52 -11.82 -1.87 1.69
CA VAL A 52 -11.23 -2.64 0.58
C VAL A 52 -10.20 -1.79 -0.13
N PHE A 53 -8.93 -2.17 -0.04
CA PHE A 53 -7.80 -1.54 -0.71
C PHE A 53 -7.44 -2.37 -1.95
N PRO A 54 -7.76 -1.90 -3.18
CA PRO A 54 -7.48 -2.65 -4.40
C PRO A 54 -6.01 -3.00 -4.55
N VAL A 55 -5.73 -4.23 -4.96
CA VAL A 55 -4.37 -4.77 -5.06
C VAL A 55 -3.56 -4.03 -6.11
N GLU A 56 -4.19 -3.67 -7.22
CA GLU A 56 -3.55 -2.94 -8.32
C GLU A 56 -3.06 -1.57 -7.86
N VAL A 57 -3.84 -0.90 -7.02
CA VAL A 57 -3.49 0.41 -6.47
C VAL A 57 -2.38 0.25 -5.42
N TRP A 58 -2.47 -0.77 -4.56
CA TRP A 58 -1.42 -1.11 -3.61
C TRP A 58 -0.08 -1.38 -4.30
N ALA A 59 -0.07 -2.19 -5.36
CA ALA A 59 1.12 -2.51 -6.14
C ALA A 59 1.76 -1.25 -6.73
N LYS A 60 0.95 -0.39 -7.37
CA LYS A 60 1.43 0.88 -7.93
C LYS A 60 1.99 1.83 -6.85
N ILE A 61 1.34 1.92 -5.69
CA ILE A 61 1.84 2.72 -4.56
C ILE A 61 3.18 2.19 -4.05
N LEU A 62 3.34 0.86 -3.93
CA LEU A 62 4.62 0.27 -3.55
C LEU A 62 5.71 0.57 -4.59
N TYR A 63 5.38 0.56 -5.88
CA TYR A 63 6.30 0.97 -6.93
C TYR A 63 6.67 2.45 -6.86
N ASP A 64 5.71 3.34 -6.59
CA ASP A 64 5.98 4.76 -6.37
C ASP A 64 6.94 4.99 -5.18
N LEU A 65 6.74 4.25 -4.09
CA LEU A 65 7.63 4.28 -2.93
C LEU A 65 9.02 3.67 -3.22
N ALA A 66 9.09 2.62 -4.05
CA ALA A 66 10.36 2.01 -4.47
C ALA A 66 11.17 2.98 -5.35
N VAL A 67 10.51 3.69 -6.27
CA VAL A 67 11.12 4.78 -7.06
C VAL A 67 11.59 5.90 -6.13
N ALA A 68 10.80 6.27 -5.13
CA ALA A 68 11.23 7.27 -4.16
C ALA A 68 12.48 6.83 -3.39
N PHE A 69 12.57 5.56 -3.01
CA PHE A 69 13.75 4.98 -2.37
C PHE A 69 14.98 4.94 -3.28
N HIS A 70 14.78 4.72 -4.58
CA HIS A 70 15.85 4.75 -5.57
C HIS A 70 16.52 6.12 -5.63
N TYR A 71 15.72 7.18 -5.78
CA TYR A 71 16.22 8.54 -5.98
C TYR A 71 16.59 9.27 -4.67
N TRP A 72 15.88 9.02 -3.57
CA TRP A 72 16.14 9.69 -2.30
C TRP A 72 17.32 9.04 -1.55
N LYS A 73 18.53 9.53 -1.80
CA LYS A 73 19.77 8.99 -1.20
C LYS A 73 19.94 9.32 0.29
N ARG A 74 19.22 10.32 0.81
CA ARG A 74 19.17 10.69 2.23
C ARG A 74 17.84 10.21 2.83
N ASN A 75 17.81 9.88 4.12
CA ASN A 75 16.58 9.54 4.86
C ASN A 75 15.81 8.29 4.37
N ARG A 76 16.51 7.28 3.83
CA ARG A 76 15.91 5.98 3.45
C ARG A 76 15.12 5.29 4.56
N GLN A 77 15.52 5.47 5.82
CA GLN A 77 14.77 4.95 6.97
C GLN A 77 13.37 5.58 7.08
N THR A 78 13.23 6.85 6.72
CA THR A 78 11.95 7.55 6.71
C THR A 78 10.99 6.94 5.69
N LEU A 79 11.49 6.50 4.53
CA LEU A 79 10.66 5.84 3.51
C LEU A 79 10.06 4.51 3.99
N VAL A 80 10.78 3.76 4.80
CA VAL A 80 10.23 2.55 5.44
C VAL A 80 9.06 2.92 6.35
N ASN A 81 9.18 4.01 7.11
CA ASN A 81 8.10 4.50 7.97
C ASN A 81 6.88 4.99 7.17
N LEU A 82 7.08 5.56 5.97
CA LEU A 82 6.00 5.98 5.07
C LEU A 82 5.17 4.79 4.57
N MET A 83 5.77 3.60 4.45
CA MET A 83 5.09 2.40 3.97
C MET A 83 4.23 1.74 5.05
N THR A 84 4.67 1.78 6.32
CA THR A 84 4.06 1.00 7.41
C THR A 84 2.54 1.21 7.56
N PRO A 85 2.00 2.45 7.55
CA PRO A 85 0.56 2.65 7.67
C PRO A 85 -0.23 2.15 6.44
N LEU A 86 0.36 2.22 5.24
CA LEU A 86 -0.25 1.68 4.02
C LEU A 86 -0.27 0.14 4.05
N TYR A 87 0.77 -0.48 4.59
CA TYR A 87 0.79 -1.91 4.84
C TYR A 87 -0.33 -2.34 5.80
N PHE A 88 -0.59 -1.58 6.87
CA PHE A 88 -1.73 -1.87 7.76
C PHE A 88 -3.08 -1.80 7.04
N ALA A 89 -3.27 -0.81 6.16
CA ALA A 89 -4.46 -0.76 5.30
C ALA A 89 -4.56 -2.01 4.42
N ARG A 90 -3.45 -2.43 3.81
CA ARG A 90 -3.43 -3.64 2.98
C ARG A 90 -3.81 -4.88 3.78
N ILE A 91 -3.27 -5.06 4.99
CA ILE A 91 -3.62 -6.19 5.86
C ILE A 91 -5.10 -6.15 6.27
N ALA A 92 -5.61 -4.99 6.68
CA ALA A 92 -7.04 -4.85 7.01
C ALA A 92 -7.94 -5.28 5.84
N SER A 93 -7.62 -4.81 4.63
CA SER A 93 -8.35 -5.21 3.43
C SER A 93 -8.21 -6.69 3.09
N PHE A 94 -7.06 -7.31 3.33
CA PHE A 94 -6.86 -8.75 3.10
C PHE A 94 -7.73 -9.57 4.06
N VAL A 95 -7.69 -9.25 5.36
CA VAL A 95 -8.51 -9.92 6.38
C VAL A 95 -9.99 -9.80 6.09
N ASN A 96 -10.45 -8.65 5.62
CA ASN A 96 -11.85 -8.48 5.21
C ASN A 96 -12.22 -9.36 4.00
N ARG A 97 -11.33 -9.45 3.00
CA ARG A 97 -11.55 -10.27 1.80
C ARG A 97 -11.57 -11.77 2.10
N THR A 98 -10.72 -12.23 3.02
CA THR A 98 -10.53 -13.66 3.30
C THR A 98 -11.24 -14.15 4.56
N ARG A 99 -12.10 -13.33 5.18
CA ARG A 99 -12.74 -13.63 6.47
C ARG A 99 -13.52 -14.95 6.47
N ASP A 100 -14.23 -15.22 5.38
CA ASP A 100 -15.10 -16.39 5.23
C ASP A 100 -14.50 -17.45 4.27
N MET A 101 -13.21 -17.31 3.94
CA MET A 101 -12.48 -18.21 3.04
C MET A 101 -11.75 -19.30 3.83
N SER A 102 -11.59 -20.46 3.21
CA SER A 102 -10.64 -21.48 3.64
C SER A 102 -9.20 -21.03 3.42
N ASN A 103 -8.24 -21.74 4.04
CA ASN A 103 -6.82 -21.48 3.83
C ASN A 103 -6.41 -21.66 2.35
N GLU A 104 -7.01 -22.60 1.64
CA GLU A 104 -6.72 -22.86 0.22
C GLU A 104 -7.19 -21.69 -0.65
N GLU A 105 -8.42 -21.21 -0.44
CA GLU A 105 -8.97 -20.03 -1.13
C GLU A 105 -8.18 -18.75 -0.78
N ALA A 106 -7.73 -18.60 0.46
CA ALA A 106 -6.90 -17.47 0.86
C ALA A 106 -5.52 -17.49 0.18
N GLU A 107 -4.96 -18.68 -0.08
CA GLU A 107 -3.71 -18.84 -0.84
C GLU A 107 -3.92 -18.44 -2.31
N GLU A 108 -5.04 -18.80 -2.92
CA GLU A 108 -5.38 -18.34 -4.28
C GLU A 108 -5.45 -16.81 -4.36
N VAL A 109 -5.94 -16.14 -3.31
CA VAL A 109 -5.92 -14.66 -3.23
C VAL A 109 -4.49 -14.12 -3.11
N VAL A 110 -3.54 -14.86 -2.52
CA VAL A 110 -2.13 -14.47 -2.49
C VAL A 110 -1.50 -14.61 -3.87
N GLU A 111 -1.78 -15.71 -4.58
CA GLU A 111 -1.28 -15.94 -5.94
C GLU A 111 -1.85 -14.92 -6.95
N GLU A 112 -3.14 -14.60 -6.86
CA GLU A 112 -3.76 -13.53 -7.66
C GLU A 112 -3.03 -12.19 -7.45
N GLN A 113 -2.69 -11.87 -6.19
CA GLN A 113 -1.94 -10.66 -5.91
C GLN A 113 -0.55 -10.70 -6.52
N ALA A 114 0.16 -11.82 -6.40
CA ALA A 114 1.48 -11.97 -7.00
C ALA A 114 1.41 -11.71 -8.51
N GLN A 115 0.43 -12.29 -9.20
CA GLN A 115 0.21 -12.07 -10.62
C GLN A 115 -0.04 -10.59 -10.95
N ILE A 116 -0.87 -9.88 -10.17
CA ILE A 116 -1.12 -8.45 -10.36
C ILE A 116 0.17 -7.64 -10.24
N PHE A 117 1.06 -7.97 -9.30
CA PHE A 117 2.37 -7.32 -9.22
C PHE A 117 3.21 -7.60 -10.47
N GLU A 118 3.23 -8.83 -10.96
CA GLU A 118 3.97 -9.17 -12.18
C GLU A 118 3.47 -8.40 -13.40
N ASP A 119 2.15 -8.34 -13.57
CA ASP A 119 1.49 -7.65 -14.67
C ASP A 119 1.72 -6.13 -14.62
N LEU A 120 1.94 -5.58 -13.42
CA LEU A 120 2.21 -4.16 -13.20
C LEU A 120 3.71 -3.80 -13.22
N LYS A 121 4.63 -4.75 -13.44
CA LYS A 121 6.06 -4.44 -13.64
C LYS A 121 6.33 -3.37 -14.71
N PRO A 122 5.60 -3.29 -15.85
CA PRO A 122 5.77 -2.22 -16.82
C PRO A 122 5.56 -0.82 -16.22
N TYR A 123 4.62 -0.67 -15.28
CA TYR A 123 4.41 0.61 -14.57
C TYR A 123 5.63 0.98 -13.72
N LEU A 124 6.21 0.01 -13.00
CA LEU A 124 7.45 0.25 -12.24
C LEU A 124 8.57 0.70 -13.17
N LEU A 125 8.80 0.00 -14.29
CA LEU A 125 9.87 0.34 -15.22
C LEU A 125 9.70 1.74 -15.83
N GLU A 126 8.47 2.08 -16.26
CA GLU A 126 8.16 3.40 -16.79
C GLU A 126 8.52 4.52 -15.79
N ARG A 127 8.22 4.32 -14.51
CA ARG A 127 8.51 5.31 -13.46
C ARG A 127 9.95 5.29 -12.96
N TRP A 128 10.62 4.14 -13.03
CA TRP A 128 11.99 3.97 -12.56
C TRP A 128 13.00 4.75 -13.41
N ASP A 129 12.75 4.86 -14.71
CA ASP A 129 13.63 5.57 -15.63
C ASP A 129 13.34 7.09 -15.69
N GLN A 130 12.21 7.53 -15.13
CA GLN A 130 11.80 8.92 -15.11
C GLN A 130 12.22 9.61 -13.82
N GLN A 131 13.05 10.65 -13.93
CA GLN A 131 13.39 11.48 -12.77
C GLN A 131 12.11 12.14 -12.23
N PRO A 132 11.75 11.93 -10.95
CA PRO A 132 10.51 12.46 -10.42
C PRO A 132 10.54 13.99 -10.29
N ALA A 133 9.45 14.66 -10.69
CA ALA A 133 9.33 16.12 -10.62
C ALA A 133 9.35 16.69 -9.20
N TRP A 134 9.17 15.84 -8.18
CA TRP A 134 9.28 16.22 -6.77
C TRP A 134 10.71 16.13 -6.23
N LEU A 135 11.67 15.53 -6.95
CA LEU A 135 13.03 15.30 -6.46
C LEU A 135 13.80 16.59 -6.14
N ASP A 136 13.53 17.66 -6.89
CA ASP A 136 14.17 18.96 -6.71
C ASP A 136 13.42 19.87 -5.71
N LYS A 137 12.31 19.38 -5.14
CA LYS A 137 11.54 20.08 -4.10
C LYS A 137 12.08 19.64 -2.74
N GLU A 138 12.28 20.59 -1.82
CA GLU A 138 12.62 20.25 -0.43
C GLU A 138 11.40 19.54 0.21
N LEU A 139 11.50 18.21 0.33
CA LEU A 139 10.56 17.34 1.05
C LEU A 139 10.87 17.29 2.55
#